data_AF-A0A256WPY0-F1
#
_entry.id   AF-A0A256WPY0-F1
#
_cell.length_a   1.000
_cell.length_b   1.000
_cell.length_c   1.000
_cell.angle_alpha   90.00
_cell.angle_beta   90.00
_cell.angle_gamma   90.00
#
_symmetry.space_group_name_H-M   'P 1'
#
loop_
_entity.id
_entity.type
_entity.pdbx_description
1 polymer ?
#
loop_
_entity_poly.entity_id
_entity_poly.type
_entity_poly.pdbx_seq_one_letter_code
_entity_poly.pdbx_strand_id
1 'polypeptide(L)'
;MKKSINFLMLFSVILAFSVYVTGCKSDDDPVEPAGNKTALNTLITECETLHDAAVEGTSVGFYEEGSKATFQTSIDAAKAVPSSATQAVMDAAKVNLEASKTVFEGKYIQNVSTDGLVAQWLFDGDATDYTGNGNDGVLTVGHEQFGAGMPALTTDRFGNENKAYAFNEGGFINIPYTSALNPANISISLWVNATEVRESNRFMGLQSWNGYKFQLQSANKSFFTAATDDGIYDKDTDPPLEILTWYHLVEW
;
A
#
# COMPACT_ATOMS: atom_id res chain seq x y z
N MET A 1 16.66 11.15 7.13
CA MET A 1 15.50 10.94 8.04
C MET A 1 14.31 11.78 7.58
N LYS A 2 13.44 11.23 6.71
CA LYS A 2 12.11 11.82 6.49
C LYS A 2 11.20 11.31 7.62
N LYS A 3 10.61 12.22 8.41
CA LYS A 3 9.65 11.83 9.46
C LYS A 3 8.34 11.40 8.79
N SER A 4 8.00 10.13 8.90
CA SER A 4 6.63 9.65 8.68
C SER A 4 5.73 10.27 9.75
N ILE A 5 4.83 11.15 9.33
CA ILE A 5 3.79 11.70 10.21
C ILE A 5 2.65 10.71 10.21
N ASN A 6 2.38 10.07 11.36
CA ASN A 6 1.25 9.17 11.53
C ASN A 6 -0.07 9.93 11.32
N PHE A 7 -0.68 9.80 10.14
CA PHE A 7 -1.95 10.42 9.78
C PHE A 7 -3.16 9.66 10.38
N LEU A 8 -3.07 9.27 11.66
CA LEU A 8 -4.08 8.45 12.35
C LEU A 8 -4.56 9.13 13.65
N MET A 9 -4.78 10.45 13.61
CA MET A 9 -5.52 11.20 14.65
C MET A 9 -5.85 12.64 14.20
N LEU A 10 -6.67 12.78 13.14
CA LEU A 10 -7.29 14.08 12.78
C LEU A 10 -8.81 13.97 12.61
N PHE A 11 -9.45 13.14 13.45
CA PHE A 11 -10.89 12.85 13.44
C PHE A 11 -11.57 13.25 14.77
N SER A 12 -11.25 14.44 15.28
CA SER A 12 -11.75 14.90 16.60
C SER A 12 -11.69 16.41 16.84
N VAL A 13 -12.23 17.22 15.91
CA VAL A 13 -12.63 18.62 16.20
C VAL A 13 -14.01 18.95 15.63
N ILE A 14 -15.05 18.22 16.07
CA ILE A 14 -16.44 18.70 16.03
C ILE A 14 -17.06 18.42 17.41
N LEU A 15 -16.82 19.32 18.37
CA LEU A 15 -17.62 19.36 19.59
C LEU A 15 -17.77 20.80 20.11
N ALA A 16 -18.99 21.31 19.96
CA ALA A 16 -19.63 22.42 20.68
C ALA A 16 -18.73 23.57 21.24
N PHE A 17 -18.76 24.73 20.59
CA PHE A 17 -18.43 26.01 21.23
C PHE A 17 -19.68 26.85 21.48
N SER A 18 -20.42 26.47 22.52
CA SER A 18 -21.57 27.16 23.11
C SER A 18 -21.75 26.59 24.54
N VAL A 19 -21.87 27.31 25.65
CA VAL A 19 -21.99 28.77 25.99
C VAL A 19 -21.42 28.95 27.42
N TYR A 20 -21.15 30.13 28.00
CA TYR A 20 -21.68 31.49 27.79
C TYR A 20 -20.59 32.56 27.96
N VAL A 21 -20.89 33.78 27.49
CA VAL A 21 -20.51 35.03 28.19
C VAL A 21 -21.79 35.78 28.56
N THR A 22 -22.04 35.95 29.86
CA THR A 22 -23.10 36.84 30.39
C THR A 22 -22.49 37.68 31.49
N GLY A 23 -22.24 38.97 31.23
CA GLY A 23 -21.43 39.75 32.16
C GLY A 23 -21.23 41.25 31.99
N CYS A 24 -21.79 41.95 31.00
CA CYS A 24 -22.14 43.39 31.08
C CYS A 24 -22.91 43.86 29.83
N LYS A 25 -23.78 44.86 30.00
CA LYS A 25 -24.63 45.38 28.93
C LYS A 25 -23.99 46.54 28.16
N SER A 26 -23.94 46.40 26.85
CA SER A 26 -24.18 47.47 25.89
C SER A 26 -24.90 46.84 24.70
N ASP A 27 -26.14 47.23 24.46
CA ASP A 27 -26.99 46.66 23.41
C ASP A 27 -26.54 47.15 22.02
N ASP A 28 -25.57 46.45 21.41
CA ASP A 28 -25.30 46.36 19.95
C ASP A 28 -23.98 45.58 19.74
N ASP A 29 -23.96 44.29 20.11
CA ASP A 29 -22.90 43.39 19.64
C ASP A 29 -23.03 43.24 18.10
N PRO A 30 -21.99 43.54 17.30
CA PRO A 30 -22.09 43.41 15.86
C PRO A 30 -22.34 41.95 15.48
N VAL A 31 -23.54 41.64 14.98
CA VAL A 31 -23.82 40.36 14.34
C VAL A 31 -22.88 40.24 13.15
N GLU A 32 -21.88 39.37 13.22
CA GLU A 32 -20.97 39.17 12.09
C GLU A 32 -21.79 38.78 10.85
N PRO A 33 -21.54 39.42 9.69
CA PRO A 33 -22.31 39.15 8.50
C PRO A 33 -22.10 37.71 8.02
N ALA A 34 -23.16 37.12 7.47
CA ALA A 34 -23.09 35.82 6.83
C ALA A 34 -22.00 35.79 5.74
N GLY A 35 -21.21 34.73 5.73
CA GLY A 35 -20.11 34.53 4.77
C GLY A 35 -20.59 34.23 3.35
N ASN A 36 -19.66 34.33 2.41
CA ASN A 36 -19.84 33.91 1.02
C ASN A 36 -19.51 32.42 0.86
N LYS A 37 -20.54 31.59 0.69
CA LYS A 37 -20.40 30.13 0.54
C LYS A 37 -19.96 29.68 -0.88
N THR A 38 -19.78 30.58 -1.86
CA THR A 38 -19.51 30.20 -3.26
C THR A 38 -18.31 29.27 -3.40
N ALA A 39 -17.15 29.61 -2.80
CA ALA A 39 -15.95 28.79 -2.90
C ALA A 39 -16.10 27.40 -2.25
N LEU A 40 -16.79 27.33 -1.10
CA LEU A 40 -17.09 26.07 -0.41
C LEU A 40 -18.04 25.20 -1.24
N ASN A 41 -19.09 25.79 -1.82
CA ASN A 41 -20.04 25.07 -2.67
C ASN A 41 -19.37 24.54 -3.96
N THR A 42 -18.48 25.31 -4.59
CA THR A 42 -17.69 24.84 -5.74
C THR A 42 -16.87 23.59 -5.39
N LEU A 43 -16.14 23.64 -4.27
CA LEU A 43 -15.35 22.49 -3.82
C LEU A 43 -16.23 21.28 -3.43
N ILE A 44 -17.40 21.49 -2.82
CA ILE A 44 -18.35 20.41 -2.54
C ILE A 44 -18.72 19.68 -3.84
N THR A 45 -19.09 20.41 -4.90
CA THR A 45 -19.45 19.81 -6.19
C THR A 45 -18.27 19.10 -6.88
N GLU A 46 -17.03 19.61 -6.76
CA GLU A 46 -15.84 18.88 -7.21
C GLU A 46 -15.66 17.56 -6.45
N CYS A 47 -15.79 17.58 -5.12
CA CYS A 47 -15.63 16.41 -4.27
C CYS A 47 -16.72 15.37 -4.49
N GLU A 48 -17.98 15.79 -4.69
CA GLU A 48 -19.09 14.92 -5.10
C GLU A 48 -18.79 14.25 -6.45
N THR A 49 -18.36 15.02 -7.45
CA THR A 49 -18.03 14.50 -8.79
C THR A 49 -16.90 13.46 -8.72
N LEU A 50 -15.85 13.74 -7.93
CA LEU A 50 -14.73 12.83 -7.71
C LEU A 50 -15.17 11.55 -6.97
N HIS A 51 -15.97 11.70 -5.91
CA HIS A 51 -16.53 10.58 -5.15
C HIS A 51 -17.39 9.68 -6.05
N ASP A 52 -18.30 10.26 -6.84
CA ASP A 52 -19.26 9.49 -7.63
C ASP A 52 -18.58 8.76 -8.80
N ALA A 53 -17.53 9.34 -9.38
CA ALA A 53 -16.72 8.71 -10.41
C ALA A 53 -15.76 7.61 -9.87
N ALA A 54 -15.37 7.69 -8.59
CA ALA A 54 -14.45 6.72 -7.99
C ALA A 54 -15.08 5.34 -7.81
N VAL A 55 -14.31 4.30 -8.08
CA VAL A 55 -14.68 2.89 -7.84
C VAL A 55 -13.70 2.32 -6.82
N GLU A 56 -14.22 1.63 -5.81
CA GLU A 56 -13.41 0.96 -4.79
C GLU A 56 -13.03 -0.46 -5.21
N GLY A 57 -11.91 -0.94 -4.68
CA GLY A 57 -11.42 -2.29 -4.87
C GLY A 57 -10.00 -2.46 -4.34
N THR A 58 -9.41 -3.62 -4.61
CA THR A 58 -8.11 -4.02 -4.05
C THR A 58 -6.97 -4.02 -5.07
N SER A 59 -7.30 -3.91 -6.36
CA SER A 59 -6.35 -3.88 -7.48
C SER A 59 -5.92 -2.45 -7.86
N VAL A 60 -4.83 -2.34 -8.61
CA VAL A 60 -4.40 -1.08 -9.24
C VAL A 60 -5.50 -0.52 -10.15
N GLY A 61 -5.69 0.79 -10.11
CA GLY A 61 -6.74 1.50 -10.85
C GLY A 61 -8.01 1.79 -10.06
N PHE A 62 -8.14 1.22 -8.85
CA PHE A 62 -9.24 1.45 -7.91
C PHE A 62 -8.81 2.34 -6.74
N TYR A 63 -9.77 2.83 -5.97
CA TYR A 63 -9.53 3.42 -4.66
C TYR A 63 -9.60 2.34 -3.56
N GLU A 64 -8.84 2.49 -2.49
CA GLU A 64 -8.94 1.58 -1.32
C GLU A 64 -10.38 1.47 -0.81
N GLU A 65 -10.82 0.25 -0.47
CA GLU A 65 -12.17 -0.01 0.06
C GLU A 65 -12.45 0.77 1.36
N GLY A 66 -13.64 1.39 1.44
CA GLY A 66 -14.04 2.26 2.56
C GLY A 66 -13.50 3.70 2.50
N SER A 67 -12.63 4.03 1.55
CA SER A 67 -12.14 5.40 1.34
C SER A 67 -13.27 6.36 0.92
N LYS A 68 -14.21 5.92 0.09
CA LYS A 68 -15.39 6.67 -0.36
C LYS A 68 -16.29 7.02 0.81
N ALA A 69 -16.61 6.08 1.69
CA ALA A 69 -17.42 6.33 2.88
C ALA A 69 -16.78 7.36 3.82
N THR A 70 -15.44 7.29 3.96
CA THR A 70 -14.65 8.27 4.74
C THR A 70 -14.69 9.66 4.09
N PHE A 71 -14.58 9.74 2.77
CA PHE A 71 -14.62 11.00 2.03
C PHE A 71 -16.03 11.62 2.00
N GLN A 72 -17.07 10.81 1.80
CA GLN A 72 -18.48 11.21 1.87
C GLN A 72 -18.81 11.86 3.21
N THR A 73 -18.30 11.30 4.32
CA THR A 73 -18.44 11.90 5.66
C THR A 73 -17.90 13.34 5.73
N SER A 74 -16.79 13.64 5.02
CA SER A 74 -16.25 15.00 4.92
C SER A 74 -17.08 15.91 4.02
N ILE A 75 -17.59 15.38 2.89
CA ILE A 75 -18.49 16.11 1.98
C ILE A 75 -19.77 16.52 2.71
N ASP A 76 -20.36 15.62 3.49
CA ASP A 76 -21.61 15.88 4.23
C ASP A 76 -21.41 16.89 5.37
N ALA A 77 -20.25 16.85 6.06
CA ALA A 77 -19.88 17.87 7.03
C ALA A 77 -19.74 19.27 6.39
N ALA A 78 -19.15 19.36 5.19
CA ALA A 78 -19.04 20.62 4.44
C ALA A 78 -20.41 21.13 3.94
N LYS A 79 -21.29 20.23 3.48
CA LYS A 79 -22.68 20.56 3.12
C LYS A 79 -23.45 21.15 4.30
N ALA A 80 -23.30 20.56 5.48
CA ALA A 80 -24.01 20.94 6.71
C ALA A 80 -23.70 22.35 7.23
N VAL A 81 -22.65 23.03 6.74
CA VAL A 81 -22.37 24.43 7.07
C VAL A 81 -23.55 25.32 6.65
N PRO A 82 -24.25 26.00 7.58
CA PRO A 82 -25.42 26.80 7.23
C PRO A 82 -25.02 28.08 6.48
N SER A 83 -25.90 28.59 5.63
CA SER A 83 -25.67 29.86 4.90
C SER A 83 -25.58 31.08 5.83
N SER A 84 -25.98 30.95 7.10
CA SER A 84 -25.83 31.97 8.14
C SER A 84 -24.50 31.90 8.91
N ALA A 85 -23.60 30.98 8.55
CA ALA A 85 -22.27 30.90 9.16
C ALA A 85 -21.42 32.12 8.81
N THR A 86 -20.44 32.46 9.66
CA THR A 86 -19.45 33.51 9.36
C THR A 86 -18.47 33.03 8.29
N GLN A 87 -17.78 33.96 7.63
CA GLN A 87 -16.78 33.63 6.60
C GLN A 87 -15.70 32.68 7.16
N ALA A 88 -15.23 32.90 8.38
CA ALA A 88 -14.21 32.07 9.03
C ALA A 88 -14.63 30.58 9.15
N VAL A 89 -15.93 30.31 9.41
CA VAL A 89 -16.46 28.93 9.46
C VAL A 89 -16.52 28.31 8.06
N MET A 90 -16.90 29.09 7.04
CA MET A 90 -16.92 28.62 5.65
C MET A 90 -15.51 28.32 5.12
N ASP A 91 -14.54 29.17 5.44
CA ASP A 91 -13.13 29.01 5.05
C ASP A 91 -12.50 27.80 5.77
N ALA A 92 -12.77 27.62 7.07
CA ALA A 92 -12.32 26.44 7.81
C ALA A 92 -12.91 25.13 7.25
N ALA A 93 -14.20 25.12 6.91
CA ALA A 93 -14.84 23.97 6.29
C ALA A 93 -14.27 23.67 4.89
N LYS A 94 -13.92 24.71 4.11
CA LYS A 94 -13.24 24.56 2.82
C LYS A 94 -11.87 23.91 3.00
N VAL A 95 -11.03 24.43 3.90
CA VAL A 95 -9.69 23.87 4.17
C VAL A 95 -9.76 22.41 4.63
N ASN A 96 -10.72 22.07 5.49
CA ASN A 96 -10.94 20.68 5.92
C ASN A 96 -11.34 19.77 4.75
N LEU A 97 -12.22 20.24 3.85
CA LEU A 97 -12.62 19.47 2.68
C LEU A 97 -11.48 19.33 1.65
N GLU A 98 -10.62 20.34 1.48
CA GLU A 98 -9.40 20.25 0.65
C GLU A 98 -8.41 19.20 1.19
N ALA A 99 -8.23 19.15 2.51
CA ALA A 99 -7.44 18.12 3.16
C ALA A 99 -8.05 16.72 2.94
N SER A 100 -9.35 16.55 3.15
CA SER A 100 -10.04 15.28 2.90
C SER A 100 -10.00 14.84 1.43
N LYS A 101 -10.11 15.78 0.48
CA LYS A 101 -9.94 15.52 -0.96
C LYS A 101 -8.54 14.99 -1.26
N THR A 102 -7.50 15.65 -0.75
CA THR A 102 -6.10 15.21 -0.89
C THR A 102 -5.88 13.81 -0.30
N VAL A 103 -6.47 13.52 0.86
CA VAL A 103 -6.40 12.18 1.49
C VAL A 103 -7.08 11.13 0.63
N PHE A 104 -8.26 11.43 0.08
CA PHE A 104 -9.01 10.53 -0.79
C PHE A 104 -8.28 10.27 -2.12
N GLU A 105 -7.75 11.30 -2.78
CA GLU A 105 -6.90 11.17 -3.96
C GLU A 105 -5.67 10.29 -3.67
N GLY A 106 -5.08 10.42 -2.48
CA GLY A 106 -4.03 9.54 -1.96
C GLY A 106 -4.45 8.09 -1.67
N LYS A 107 -5.74 7.74 -1.77
CA LYS A 107 -6.25 6.36 -1.69
C LYS A 107 -6.37 5.66 -3.04
N TYR A 108 -5.99 6.32 -4.14
CA TYR A 108 -5.90 5.69 -5.45
C TYR A 108 -4.74 4.67 -5.48
N ILE A 109 -5.09 3.39 -5.70
CA ILE A 109 -4.13 2.29 -5.76
C ILE A 109 -3.41 2.34 -7.10
N GLN A 110 -2.12 2.63 -7.05
CA GLN A 110 -1.21 2.67 -8.20
C GLN A 110 -0.02 1.74 -7.98
N ASN A 111 0.61 1.32 -9.07
CA ASN A 111 1.88 0.59 -8.99
C ASN A 111 2.97 1.46 -8.33
N VAL A 112 3.91 0.81 -7.67
CA VAL A 112 5.16 1.44 -7.24
C VAL A 112 5.85 2.03 -8.48
N SER A 113 6.47 3.22 -8.36
CA SER A 113 7.25 3.77 -9.48
C SER A 113 8.35 2.78 -9.86
N THR A 114 8.50 2.54 -11.16
CA THR A 114 9.56 1.69 -11.72
C THR A 114 10.93 2.37 -11.69
N ASP A 115 10.98 3.67 -11.40
CA ASP A 115 12.21 4.45 -11.25
C ASP A 115 13.13 3.87 -10.16
N GLY A 116 14.25 3.28 -10.58
CA GLY A 116 15.24 2.69 -9.69
C GLY A 116 14.93 1.24 -9.26
N LEU A 117 13.85 0.63 -9.76
CA LEU A 117 13.63 -0.82 -9.61
C LEU A 117 14.52 -1.58 -10.59
N VAL A 118 15.11 -2.70 -10.13
CA VAL A 118 15.80 -3.66 -11.00
C VAL A 118 14.78 -4.47 -11.81
N ALA A 119 13.75 -4.97 -11.14
CA ALA A 119 12.65 -5.74 -11.72
C ALA A 119 11.40 -5.61 -10.83
N GLN A 120 10.23 -5.87 -11.39
CA GLN A 120 8.97 -5.95 -10.64
C GLN A 120 8.04 -6.97 -11.30
N TRP A 121 7.76 -8.08 -10.62
CA TRP A 121 6.77 -9.06 -11.06
C TRP A 121 5.46 -8.83 -10.31
N LEU A 122 4.43 -8.37 -11.03
CA LEU A 122 3.09 -8.16 -10.47
C LEU A 122 2.30 -9.47 -10.32
N PHE A 123 2.74 -10.52 -11.01
CA PHE A 123 2.03 -11.80 -11.13
C PHE A 123 0.57 -11.67 -11.61
N ASP A 124 0.33 -10.71 -12.49
CA ASP A 124 -0.97 -10.45 -13.11
C ASP A 124 -1.17 -11.36 -14.35
N GLY A 125 -1.46 -12.63 -14.10
CA GLY A 125 -1.63 -13.66 -15.13
C GLY A 125 -0.33 -14.17 -15.78
N ASP A 126 0.81 -13.51 -15.59
CA ASP A 126 2.12 -13.94 -16.09
C ASP A 126 3.27 -13.61 -15.12
N ALA A 127 4.51 -13.91 -15.54
CA ALA A 127 5.74 -13.59 -14.81
C ALA A 127 6.59 -12.53 -15.52
N THR A 128 5.98 -11.63 -16.29
CA THR A 128 6.67 -10.56 -17.02
C THR A 128 7.18 -9.47 -16.06
N ASP A 129 8.33 -8.87 -16.40
CA ASP A 129 8.93 -7.77 -15.62
C ASP A 129 8.26 -6.45 -15.98
N TYR A 130 7.38 -5.98 -15.09
CA TYR A 130 6.60 -4.75 -15.24
C TYR A 130 7.46 -3.49 -15.40
N THR A 131 8.73 -3.52 -14.97
CA THR A 131 9.65 -2.38 -15.16
C THR A 131 10.05 -2.16 -16.62
N GLY A 132 9.92 -3.18 -17.48
CA GLY A 132 10.44 -3.16 -18.84
C GLY A 132 11.97 -3.33 -18.94
N ASN A 133 12.66 -3.64 -17.84
CA ASN A 133 14.11 -3.89 -17.83
C ASN A 133 14.50 -5.26 -18.44
N GLY A 134 13.52 -6.11 -18.76
CA GLY A 134 13.73 -7.38 -19.45
C GLY A 134 14.12 -8.55 -18.54
N ASN A 135 13.87 -8.47 -17.24
CA ASN A 135 14.06 -9.58 -16.31
C ASN A 135 12.83 -10.51 -16.29
N ASP A 136 12.30 -10.84 -17.47
CA ASP A 136 11.08 -11.63 -17.62
C ASP A 136 11.26 -13.05 -17.08
N GLY A 137 10.28 -13.52 -16.32
CA GLY A 137 10.30 -14.84 -15.71
C GLY A 137 9.80 -15.94 -16.63
N VAL A 138 10.55 -17.03 -16.70
CA VAL A 138 10.16 -18.25 -17.41
C VAL A 138 9.76 -19.32 -16.40
N LEU A 139 8.48 -19.66 -16.35
CA LEU A 139 7.98 -20.76 -15.53
C LEU A 139 8.71 -22.05 -15.94
N THR A 140 9.32 -22.73 -14.97
CA THR A 140 10.19 -23.88 -15.18
C THR A 140 9.74 -25.02 -14.29
N VAL A 141 9.66 -26.22 -14.89
CA VAL A 141 9.28 -27.45 -14.19
C VAL A 141 10.35 -27.85 -13.16
N GLY A 142 9.90 -28.35 -12.02
CA GLY A 142 10.77 -28.92 -10.99
C GLY A 142 11.50 -30.17 -11.47
N HIS A 143 12.57 -30.53 -10.76
CA HIS A 143 13.26 -31.80 -10.99
C HIS A 143 12.38 -32.98 -10.56
N GLU A 144 12.41 -34.10 -11.30
CA GLU A 144 11.55 -35.29 -11.07
C GLU A 144 11.61 -35.81 -9.63
N GLN A 145 12.79 -35.76 -8.99
CA GLN A 145 12.98 -36.15 -7.58
C GLN A 145 12.07 -35.39 -6.60
N PHE A 146 11.62 -34.18 -6.95
CA PHE A 146 10.73 -33.36 -6.14
C PHE A 146 9.26 -33.41 -6.57
N GLY A 147 8.92 -34.19 -7.61
CA GLY A 147 7.56 -34.34 -8.14
C GLY A 147 7.33 -33.70 -9.51
N ALA A 148 8.29 -32.93 -10.04
CA ALA A 148 8.19 -32.22 -11.32
C ALA A 148 7.00 -31.23 -11.40
N GLY A 149 6.78 -30.47 -10.33
CA GLY A 149 5.74 -29.43 -10.28
C GLY A 149 6.03 -28.26 -11.22
N MET A 150 4.98 -27.55 -11.63
CA MET A 150 5.04 -26.31 -12.41
C MET A 150 4.42 -25.17 -11.58
N PRO A 151 4.98 -23.95 -11.55
CA PRO A 151 4.32 -22.82 -10.90
C PRO A 151 2.93 -22.59 -11.51
N ALA A 152 1.91 -22.46 -10.65
CA ALA A 152 0.53 -22.29 -11.05
C ALA A 152 -0.03 -20.95 -10.57
N LEU A 153 -0.82 -20.28 -11.40
CA LEU A 153 -1.53 -19.08 -11.00
C LEU A 153 -2.53 -19.40 -9.87
N THR A 154 -2.67 -18.48 -8.93
CA THR A 154 -3.53 -18.60 -7.75
C THR A 154 -4.10 -17.24 -7.35
N THR A 155 -4.93 -17.20 -6.30
CA THR A 155 -5.47 -15.97 -5.73
C THR A 155 -4.42 -15.20 -4.93
N ASP A 156 -4.44 -13.86 -5.01
CA ASP A 156 -3.61 -13.00 -4.16
C ASP A 156 -4.13 -12.89 -2.71
N ARG A 157 -3.50 -12.00 -1.94
CA ARG A 157 -3.86 -11.64 -0.56
C ARG A 157 -5.24 -10.98 -0.37
N PHE A 158 -5.94 -10.69 -1.46
CA PHE A 158 -7.28 -10.11 -1.47
C PHE A 158 -8.33 -11.06 -2.09
N GLY A 159 -7.92 -12.24 -2.57
CA GLY A 159 -8.80 -13.18 -3.26
C GLY A 159 -8.96 -12.92 -4.76
N ASN A 160 -8.20 -12.00 -5.35
CA ASN A 160 -8.23 -11.76 -6.79
C ASN A 160 -7.58 -12.96 -7.52
N GLU A 161 -8.33 -13.62 -8.41
CA GLU A 161 -7.83 -14.77 -9.17
C GLU A 161 -6.68 -14.38 -10.11
N ASN A 162 -5.70 -15.27 -10.25
CA ASN A 162 -4.55 -15.14 -11.16
C ASN A 162 -3.67 -13.90 -10.89
N LYS A 163 -3.59 -13.45 -9.63
CA LYS A 163 -2.75 -12.33 -9.18
C LYS A 163 -1.55 -12.75 -8.31
N ALA A 164 -1.26 -14.05 -8.27
CA ALA A 164 -0.13 -14.64 -7.54
C ALA A 164 0.27 -16.00 -8.15
N TYR A 165 1.45 -16.52 -7.79
CA TYR A 165 1.87 -17.89 -8.10
C TYR A 165 1.98 -18.76 -6.85
N ALA A 166 1.45 -19.99 -6.96
CA ALA A 166 1.73 -21.10 -6.07
C ALA A 166 2.91 -21.91 -6.61
N PHE A 167 3.84 -22.26 -5.72
CA PHE A 167 5.03 -23.06 -6.03
C PHE A 167 4.97 -24.38 -5.25
N ASN A 168 5.10 -25.50 -5.96
CA ASN A 168 5.11 -26.84 -5.36
C ASN A 168 6.04 -27.77 -6.16
N GLU A 169 6.42 -28.90 -5.55
CA GLU A 169 7.11 -30.02 -6.22
C GLU A 169 8.38 -29.62 -7.00
N GLY A 170 9.07 -28.59 -6.49
CA GLY A 170 10.31 -28.05 -7.05
C GLY A 170 10.15 -27.10 -8.25
N GLY A 171 8.92 -26.82 -8.69
CA GLY A 171 8.66 -25.85 -9.76
C GLY A 171 9.06 -24.43 -9.36
N PHE A 172 9.60 -23.65 -10.30
CA PHE A 172 10.14 -22.32 -10.04
C PHE A 172 9.99 -21.40 -11.25
N ILE A 173 10.10 -20.08 -11.04
CA ILE A 173 10.19 -19.10 -12.13
C ILE A 173 11.68 -18.78 -12.30
N ASN A 174 12.22 -19.04 -13.49
CA ASN A 174 13.61 -18.77 -13.84
C ASN A 174 13.73 -17.37 -14.45
N ILE A 175 14.46 -16.47 -13.80
CA ILE A 175 14.83 -15.17 -14.35
C ILE A 175 16.18 -15.30 -15.08
N PRO A 176 16.30 -14.88 -16.36
CA PRO A 176 17.58 -14.81 -17.05
C PRO A 176 18.60 -13.95 -16.29
N TYR A 177 19.83 -14.42 -16.15
CA TYR A 177 20.86 -13.68 -15.40
C TYR A 177 21.24 -12.37 -16.11
N THR A 178 21.17 -11.27 -15.35
CA THR A 178 21.74 -9.96 -15.70
C THR A 178 22.62 -9.48 -14.55
N SER A 179 23.59 -8.60 -14.82
CA SER A 179 24.41 -8.00 -13.75
C SER A 179 23.59 -7.08 -12.83
N ALA A 180 22.44 -6.57 -13.29
CA ALA A 180 21.53 -5.78 -12.47
C ALA A 180 20.88 -6.61 -11.34
N LEU A 181 20.71 -7.93 -11.54
CA LEU A 181 20.27 -8.89 -10.54
C LEU A 181 21.40 -9.31 -9.57
N ASN A 182 22.63 -8.80 -9.73
CA ASN A 182 23.72 -9.00 -8.77
C ASN A 182 24.37 -7.66 -8.36
N PRO A 183 23.61 -6.73 -7.73
CA PRO A 183 24.11 -5.40 -7.41
C PRO A 183 24.94 -5.39 -6.12
N ALA A 184 25.80 -4.38 -5.98
CA ALA A 184 26.60 -4.19 -4.76
C ALA A 184 25.77 -3.78 -3.52
N ASN A 185 24.54 -3.28 -3.73
CA ASN A 185 23.56 -3.02 -2.68
C ASN A 185 22.22 -3.51 -3.22
N ILE A 186 21.44 -4.22 -2.40
CA ILE A 186 20.16 -4.80 -2.80
C ILE A 186 19.08 -4.43 -1.77
N SER A 187 17.85 -4.24 -2.24
CA SER A 187 16.69 -4.26 -1.37
C SER A 187 15.61 -5.11 -2.05
N ILE A 188 14.92 -5.92 -1.26
CA ILE A 188 13.92 -6.89 -1.73
C ILE A 188 12.61 -6.60 -1.00
N SER A 189 11.50 -6.66 -1.72
CA SER A 189 10.15 -6.47 -1.18
C SER A 189 9.22 -7.45 -1.87
N LEU A 190 8.61 -8.36 -1.12
CA LEU A 190 7.75 -9.42 -1.67
C LEU A 190 6.63 -9.83 -0.72
N TRP A 191 5.51 -10.30 -1.28
CA TRP A 191 4.42 -10.91 -0.53
C TRP A 191 4.54 -12.43 -0.60
N VAL A 192 4.42 -13.12 0.53
CA VAL A 192 4.47 -14.59 0.62
C VAL A 192 3.33 -15.14 1.46
N ASN A 193 2.92 -16.35 1.14
CA ASN A 193 2.05 -17.18 1.95
C ASN A 193 2.64 -18.61 1.93
N ALA A 194 3.04 -19.11 3.09
CA ALA A 194 3.64 -20.44 3.21
C ALA A 194 2.54 -21.48 3.50
N THR A 195 2.42 -22.51 2.67
CA THR A 195 1.41 -23.57 2.84
C THR A 195 1.83 -24.66 3.84
N GLU A 196 3.13 -24.77 4.13
CA GLU A 196 3.69 -25.75 5.05
C GLU A 196 4.83 -25.15 5.92
N VAL A 197 5.19 -25.86 7.00
CA VAL A 197 6.40 -25.54 7.78
C VAL A 197 7.57 -26.31 7.19
N ARG A 198 8.47 -25.63 6.48
CA ARG A 198 9.58 -26.26 5.76
C ARG A 198 10.82 -25.38 5.70
N GLU A 199 11.90 -25.90 6.27
CA GLU A 199 13.21 -25.26 6.23
C GLU A 199 13.78 -25.23 4.81
N SER A 200 14.56 -24.19 4.51
CA SER A 200 15.17 -23.94 3.20
C SER A 200 14.19 -23.80 2.03
N ASN A 201 12.90 -23.54 2.32
CA ASN A 201 11.92 -23.19 1.29
C ASN A 201 12.22 -21.77 0.78
N ARG A 202 12.59 -21.63 -0.49
CA ARG A 202 13.13 -20.37 -1.04
C ARG A 202 12.07 -19.57 -1.78
N PHE A 203 11.99 -18.28 -1.46
CA PHE A 203 11.16 -17.32 -2.19
C PHE A 203 11.87 -16.84 -3.46
N MET A 204 13.14 -16.42 -3.32
CA MET A 204 13.99 -16.01 -4.44
C MET A 204 15.48 -16.12 -4.10
N GLY A 205 16.35 -16.02 -5.10
CA GLY A 205 17.79 -15.90 -4.88
C GLY A 205 18.62 -16.16 -6.13
N LEU A 206 19.87 -15.68 -6.10
CA LEU A 206 20.88 -15.90 -7.12
C LEU A 206 21.98 -16.83 -6.58
N GLN A 207 22.27 -17.91 -7.30
CA GLN A 207 23.43 -18.79 -7.07
C GLN A 207 23.65 -19.33 -5.62
N SER A 208 22.60 -19.43 -4.80
CA SER A 208 22.50 -20.17 -3.51
C SER A 208 23.59 -19.96 -2.43
N TRP A 209 24.84 -20.31 -2.71
CA TRP A 209 25.98 -20.23 -1.79
C TRP A 209 27.01 -19.18 -2.21
N ASN A 210 26.96 -18.74 -3.47
CA ASN A 210 27.92 -17.80 -4.08
C ASN A 210 27.28 -16.44 -4.42
N GLY A 211 26.00 -16.27 -4.10
CA GLY A 211 25.24 -15.03 -4.30
C GLY A 211 24.32 -14.83 -3.10
N TYR A 212 23.04 -14.56 -3.32
CA TYR A 212 22.07 -14.33 -2.25
C TYR A 212 20.85 -15.27 -2.32
N LYS A 213 20.16 -15.43 -1.19
CA LYS A 213 18.89 -16.16 -1.10
C LYS A 213 17.99 -15.53 -0.04
N PHE A 214 16.69 -15.53 -0.32
CA PHE A 214 15.66 -15.17 0.65
C PHE A 214 14.71 -16.37 0.79
N GLN A 215 14.61 -16.91 2.01
CA GLN A 215 14.00 -18.21 2.26
C GLN A 215 13.43 -18.32 3.68
N LEU A 216 12.74 -19.42 3.95
CA LEU A 216 12.40 -19.87 5.30
C LEU A 216 13.54 -20.69 5.91
N GLN A 217 13.70 -20.54 7.23
CA GLN A 217 14.54 -21.37 8.09
C GLN A 217 13.67 -22.20 9.06
N SER A 218 14.31 -22.83 10.05
CA SER A 218 13.66 -23.50 11.18
C SER A 218 12.49 -22.69 11.74
N ALA A 219 11.39 -23.40 12.02
CA ALA A 219 10.13 -22.83 12.48
C ALA A 219 9.55 -21.70 11.59
N ASN A 220 9.77 -21.74 10.26
CA ASN A 220 9.27 -20.71 9.33
C ASN A 220 9.73 -19.27 9.66
N LYS A 221 10.92 -19.09 10.24
CA LYS A 221 11.55 -17.76 10.29
C LYS A 221 11.95 -17.31 8.89
N SER A 222 11.63 -16.07 8.54
CA SER A 222 12.17 -15.41 7.34
C SER A 222 13.68 -15.21 7.49
N PHE A 223 14.45 -15.53 6.44
CA PHE A 223 15.90 -15.54 6.48
C PHE A 223 16.53 -15.15 5.15
N PHE A 224 17.37 -14.10 5.18
CA PHE A 224 18.18 -13.67 4.07
C PHE A 224 19.65 -14.02 4.29
N THR A 225 20.32 -14.49 3.23
CA THR A 225 21.78 -14.63 3.16
C THR A 225 22.30 -13.90 1.93
N ALA A 226 23.43 -13.20 2.05
CA ALA A 226 24.27 -12.79 0.94
C ALA A 226 25.73 -13.24 1.16
N ALA A 227 26.32 -13.88 0.16
CA ALA A 227 27.74 -14.18 0.10
C ALA A 227 28.45 -13.16 -0.80
N THR A 228 29.59 -12.64 -0.33
CA THR A 228 30.48 -11.71 -1.05
C THR A 228 31.93 -12.18 -0.93
N ASP A 229 32.85 -11.51 -1.61
CA ASP A 229 34.30 -11.76 -1.47
C ASP A 229 34.81 -11.50 -0.03
N ASP A 230 34.11 -10.66 0.76
CA ASP A 230 34.46 -10.32 2.14
C ASP A 230 33.87 -11.30 3.18
N GLY A 231 32.84 -12.07 2.83
CA GLY A 231 32.23 -13.05 3.74
C GLY A 231 30.77 -13.38 3.46
N ILE A 232 30.11 -14.00 4.44
CA ILE A 232 28.69 -14.34 4.42
C ILE A 232 27.96 -13.45 5.44
N TYR A 233 26.87 -12.83 4.99
CA TYR A 233 26.00 -11.98 5.78
C TYR A 233 24.63 -12.64 5.87
N ASP A 234 24.17 -12.86 7.09
CA ASP A 234 22.90 -13.53 7.39
C ASP A 234 22.00 -12.61 8.23
N LYS A 235 20.70 -12.66 7.99
CA LYS A 235 19.68 -11.90 8.72
C LYS A 235 18.42 -12.72 8.87
N ASP A 236 18.12 -13.12 10.11
CA ASP A 236 16.84 -13.71 10.48
C ASP A 236 15.83 -12.64 10.92
N THR A 237 14.54 -12.99 10.89
CA THR A 237 13.47 -12.14 11.39
C THR A 237 12.55 -12.93 12.31
N ASP A 238 12.27 -12.34 13.48
CA ASP A 238 11.18 -12.75 14.37
C ASP A 238 10.00 -11.78 14.24
N PRO A 239 8.75 -12.24 14.43
CA PRO A 239 8.37 -13.62 14.76
C PRO A 239 8.41 -14.58 13.55
N PRO A 240 8.34 -15.90 13.80
CA PRO A 240 7.96 -16.91 12.82
C PRO A 240 6.75 -16.53 11.96
N LEU A 241 6.75 -16.95 10.69
CA LEU A 241 5.58 -16.79 9.81
C LEU A 241 4.59 -17.94 10.02
N GLU A 242 3.33 -17.59 10.26
CA GLU A 242 2.23 -18.55 10.28
C GLU A 242 1.94 -19.10 8.88
N ILE A 243 1.56 -20.38 8.80
CA ILE A 243 1.14 -20.97 7.53
C ILE A 243 -0.24 -20.45 7.11
N LEU A 244 -0.50 -20.43 5.80
CA LEU A 244 -1.74 -19.94 5.18
C LEU A 244 -2.02 -18.44 5.37
N THR A 245 -1.10 -17.70 6.00
CA THR A 245 -1.17 -16.25 6.22
C THR A 245 -0.27 -15.50 5.23
N TRP A 246 -0.78 -14.39 4.68
CA TRP A 246 0.01 -13.50 3.81
C TRP A 246 0.86 -12.52 4.62
N TYR A 247 2.16 -12.49 4.34
CA TYR A 247 3.12 -11.54 4.92
C TYR A 247 3.79 -10.70 3.84
N HIS A 248 4.00 -9.41 4.14
CA HIS A 248 4.90 -8.55 3.36
C HIS A 248 6.29 -8.60 3.99
N LEU A 249 7.26 -9.14 3.26
CA LEU A 249 8.65 -9.22 3.68
C LEU A 249 9.46 -8.17 2.94
N VAL A 250 10.31 -7.45 3.68
CA VAL A 250 11.21 -6.42 3.15
C VAL A 250 12.60 -6.61 3.73
N GLU A 251 13.62 -6.53 2.88
CA GLU A 251 15.02 -6.74 3.20
C GLU A 251 15.90 -5.68 2.53
N TRP A 252 16.98 -5.24 3.19
CA TRP A 252 17.93 -4.20 2.73
C TRP A 252 19.25 -4.23 3.51
#